data_AF-A0A4Y7Q1G4-F1
#
_entry.id   AF-A0A4Y7Q1G4-F1
#
_cell.length_a   1.000
_cell.length_b   1.000
_cell.length_c   1.000
_cell.angle_alpha   90.00
_cell.angle_beta   90.00
_cell.angle_gamma   90.00
#
_symmetry.space_group_name_H-M   'P 1'
#
loop_
_entity.id
_entity.type
_entity.pdbx_description
1 polymer ?
#
loop_
_entity_poly.entity_id
_entity_poly.type
_entity_poly.pdbx_seq_one_letter_code
_entity_poly.pdbx_strand_id
1 'polypeptide(L)'
;MDLRERRKNEIFEMMRHDGLKELHGITPNVLATTTSANSFIYCVDYDGGKVALKHKMRAIEDEAQSSNEKFGKIRFYFQREMSIWKALQDDGGHPHITPLIGFVDPQENNIFPGLVSPWYDHGSVRNYMNKRRQADDRVRTLEKLKILIDVLRGLENPAVHSKGLVHRDVKGDNILIDSRKNARLTDFGNSKDIHADNKIISSTQRSYDWTPPEYIQDEEAYHNPEPSADVWSVGCTYVELLREMDPCSPVMWPPELILAGKLPAQSRYEGDNPIPHEHWKIIKTCLMLNPAERISVTMLRDELLRYVPLDMWE
;
A
#
# COMPACT_ATOMS: atom_id res chain seq x y z
N MET A 1 21.84 22.92 3.47
CA MET A 1 21.64 21.70 2.64
C MET A 1 20.56 20.90 3.34
N ASP A 2 19.41 20.74 2.69
CA ASP A 2 18.27 19.97 3.21
C ASP A 2 18.75 18.57 3.63
N LEU A 3 18.25 18.07 4.76
CA LEU A 3 18.54 16.73 5.26
C LEU A 3 18.26 15.66 4.18
N ARG A 4 17.26 15.92 3.31
CA ARG A 4 16.94 15.08 2.15
C ARG A 4 18.05 15.07 1.10
N GLU A 5 18.60 16.23 0.76
CA GLU A 5 19.71 16.37 -0.20
C GLU A 5 21.01 15.78 0.38
N ARG A 6 21.27 15.94 1.68
CA ARG A 6 22.40 15.27 2.36
C ARG A 6 22.28 13.75 2.27
N ARG A 7 21.12 13.19 2.63
CA ARG A 7 20.87 11.74 2.64
C ARG A 7 20.83 11.15 1.24
N LYS A 8 20.29 11.87 0.27
CA LYS A 8 20.37 11.52 -1.15
C LYS A 8 21.84 11.35 -1.55
N ASN A 9 22.69 12.33 -1.27
CA ASN A 9 24.13 12.27 -1.58
C ASN A 9 24.88 11.18 -0.79
N GLU A 10 24.55 10.94 0.47
CA GLU A 10 25.11 9.83 1.27
C GLU A 10 24.73 8.46 0.69
N ILE A 11 23.46 8.27 0.32
CA ILE A 11 22.97 7.03 -0.30
C ILE A 11 23.58 6.84 -1.69
N PHE A 12 23.76 7.92 -2.48
CA PHE A 12 24.48 7.90 -3.75
C PHE A 12 25.94 7.47 -3.58
N GLU A 13 26.64 8.01 -2.59
CA GLU A 13 28.04 7.65 -2.30
C GLU A 13 28.14 6.21 -1.77
N MET A 14 27.20 5.75 -0.95
CA MET A 14 27.12 4.36 -0.48
C MET A 14 26.83 3.38 -1.62
N MET A 15 25.92 3.72 -2.53
CA MET A 15 25.65 2.95 -3.75
C MET A 15 26.85 2.91 -4.70
N ARG A 16 27.68 3.96 -4.72
CA ARG A 16 28.91 4.03 -5.53
C ARG A 16 30.04 3.18 -4.96
N HIS A 17 30.23 3.22 -3.65
CA HIS A 17 31.41 2.66 -3.03
C HIS A 17 31.31 1.15 -2.80
N ASP A 18 30.12 0.61 -2.50
CA ASP A 18 30.15 -0.54 -1.60
C ASP A 18 28.99 -1.56 -1.63
N GLY A 19 27.96 -1.47 -2.48
CA GLY A 19 26.96 -2.57 -2.48
C GLY A 19 25.91 -2.50 -3.55
N LEU A 20 26.16 -3.32 -4.57
CA LEU A 20 25.23 -3.94 -5.48
C LEU A 20 25.96 -5.12 -6.16
N LYS A 21 26.63 -6.00 -5.39
CA LYS A 21 27.40 -7.11 -6.00
C LYS A 21 26.54 -8.29 -6.47
N GLU A 22 25.23 -8.31 -6.18
CA GLU A 22 24.28 -9.19 -6.89
C GLU A 22 23.54 -8.50 -8.06
N LEU A 23 23.83 -7.22 -8.33
CA LEU A 23 23.45 -6.51 -9.57
C LEU A 23 24.74 -6.13 -10.33
N HIS A 24 25.53 -7.13 -10.70
CA HIS A 24 26.71 -7.07 -11.60
C HIS A 24 27.28 -5.68 -11.93
N GLY A 25 27.84 -4.95 -10.95
CA GLY A 25 28.81 -3.89 -11.20
C GLY A 25 28.33 -2.62 -11.92
N ILE A 26 27.06 -2.22 -11.80
CA ILE A 26 26.57 -0.96 -12.39
C ILE A 26 26.34 0.07 -11.29
N THR A 27 26.98 1.24 -11.40
CA THR A 27 26.66 2.40 -10.55
C THR A 27 25.23 2.86 -10.88
N PRO A 28 24.27 2.77 -9.96
CA PRO A 28 22.87 3.05 -10.28
C PRO A 28 22.69 4.53 -10.62
N ASN A 29 22.25 4.81 -11.84
CA ASN A 29 21.84 6.15 -12.23
C ASN A 29 20.43 6.40 -11.68
N VAL A 30 20.34 7.14 -10.57
CA VAL A 30 19.04 7.49 -9.98
C VAL A 30 18.38 8.57 -10.83
N LEU A 31 17.25 8.22 -11.43
CA LEU A 31 16.50 9.06 -12.35
C LEU A 31 15.49 9.95 -11.61
N ALA A 32 14.97 9.49 -10.48
CA ALA A 32 13.98 10.20 -9.67
C ALA A 32 13.98 9.70 -8.22
N THR A 33 13.48 10.52 -7.30
CA THR A 33 13.31 10.17 -5.89
C THR A 33 11.92 10.55 -5.41
N THR A 34 11.28 9.66 -4.66
CA THR A 34 10.05 9.94 -3.92
C THR A 34 10.14 9.34 -2.51
N THR A 35 9.15 9.61 -1.68
CA THR A 35 9.07 9.10 -0.30
C THR A 35 7.71 8.47 -0.06
N SER A 36 7.68 7.32 0.60
CA SER A 36 6.50 6.85 1.33
C SER A 36 6.68 7.14 2.82
N ALA A 37 5.64 6.92 3.64
CA ALA A 37 5.64 7.22 5.07
C ALA A 37 6.90 6.72 5.80
N ASN A 38 7.40 5.53 5.42
CA ASN A 38 8.53 4.87 6.08
C ASN A 38 9.63 4.45 5.09
N SER A 39 9.72 5.03 3.89
CA SER A 39 10.76 4.66 2.93
C SER A 39 11.13 5.78 1.96
N PHE A 40 12.41 5.87 1.60
CA PHE A 40 12.83 6.54 0.37
C PHE A 40 12.65 5.56 -0.79
N ILE A 41 12.15 6.05 -1.92
CA ILE A 41 11.98 5.25 -3.13
C ILE A 41 12.77 5.93 -4.24
N TYR A 42 13.71 5.19 -4.82
CA TYR A 42 14.57 5.64 -5.90
C TYR A 42 14.14 4.98 -7.20
N CYS A 43 13.91 5.77 -8.24
CA CYS A 43 13.87 5.25 -9.61
C CYS A 43 15.32 5.07 -10.06
N VAL A 44 15.69 3.85 -10.42
CA VAL A 44 17.04 3.46 -10.82
C VAL A 44 16.98 2.88 -12.21
N ASP A 45 17.94 3.25 -13.07
CA ASP A 45 18.17 2.54 -14.33
C ASP A 45 18.92 1.23 -14.05
N TYR A 46 18.33 0.11 -14.47
CA TYR A 46 18.88 -1.23 -14.33
C TYR A 46 18.56 -2.08 -15.56
N ASP A 47 19.60 -2.60 -16.22
CA ASP A 47 19.52 -3.44 -17.42
C ASP A 47 18.68 -2.83 -18.57
N GLY A 48 18.77 -1.51 -18.75
CA GLY A 48 18.01 -0.78 -19.77
C GLY A 48 16.52 -0.58 -19.43
N GLY A 49 16.12 -0.91 -18.20
CA GLY A 49 14.78 -0.68 -17.65
C GLY A 49 14.80 0.19 -16.39
N LYS A 50 13.63 0.65 -15.96
CA LYS A 50 13.50 1.40 -14.70
C LYS A 50 13.03 0.47 -13.58
N VAL A 51 13.72 0.52 -12.45
CA VAL A 51 13.35 -0.19 -11.22
C VAL A 51 13.13 0.78 -10.07
N ALA A 52 12.24 0.42 -9.16
CA ALA A 52 12.03 1.12 -7.90
C ALA A 52 12.85 0.43 -6.81
N LEU A 53 13.80 1.14 -6.23
CA LEU A 53 14.50 0.73 -5.02
C LEU A 53 13.86 1.39 -3.81
N LYS A 54 13.14 0.60 -3.02
CA LYS A 54 12.54 1.01 -1.75
C LYS A 54 13.53 0.80 -0.63
N HIS A 55 13.92 1.90 -0.01
CA HIS A 55 14.87 1.97 1.08
C HIS A 55 14.17 2.40 2.36
N LYS A 56 14.16 1.54 3.39
CA LYS A 56 13.43 1.83 4.64
C LYS A 56 13.99 3.06 5.35
N MET A 57 13.13 4.04 5.64
CA MET A 57 13.46 5.14 6.53
C MET A 57 13.55 4.62 7.96
N ARG A 58 14.51 5.20 8.69
CA ARG A 58 14.85 5.04 10.11
C ARG A 58 13.68 5.38 11.07
N ALA A 59 12.51 4.77 10.94
CA ALA A 59 11.46 4.81 11.97
C ALA A 59 11.80 3.98 13.22
N ILE A 60 13.04 3.48 13.34
CA ILE A 60 13.58 2.73 14.48
C ILE A 60 14.65 3.55 15.22
N GLU A 61 14.62 4.89 15.11
CA GLU A 61 15.56 5.74 15.85
C GLU A 61 15.14 5.96 17.30
N ASP A 62 13.84 5.96 17.60
CA ASP A 62 13.30 6.45 18.88
C ASP A 62 13.07 5.38 19.96
N GLU A 63 13.06 4.09 19.62
CA GLU A 63 12.73 3.01 20.59
C GLU A 63 13.88 2.08 20.97
N ALA A 64 15.00 2.11 20.25
CA ALA A 64 16.10 1.19 20.50
C ALA A 64 17.23 1.89 21.26
N GLN A 65 17.64 1.29 22.38
CA GLN A 65 18.58 1.89 23.32
C GLN A 65 20.04 1.77 22.84
N SER A 66 20.31 0.89 21.87
CA SER A 66 21.64 0.66 21.31
C SER A 66 21.63 0.52 19.78
N SER A 67 22.76 0.80 19.13
CA SER A 67 22.93 0.63 17.68
C SER A 67 22.71 -0.83 17.23
N ASN A 68 23.15 -1.82 18.00
CA ASN A 68 22.96 -3.24 17.66
C ASN A 68 21.48 -3.66 17.67
N GLU A 69 20.71 -3.18 18.64
CA GLU A 69 19.26 -3.43 18.70
C GLU A 69 18.53 -2.77 17.52
N LYS A 70 18.97 -1.56 17.11
CA LYS A 70 18.47 -0.87 15.91
C LYS A 70 18.67 -1.72 14.65
N PHE A 71 19.90 -2.17 14.41
CA PHE A 71 20.20 -3.00 13.24
C PHE A 71 19.44 -4.33 13.25
N GLY A 72 19.28 -4.97 14.41
CA GLY A 72 18.49 -6.19 14.56
C GLY A 72 17.01 -6.01 14.15
N LYS A 73 16.36 -4.94 14.64
CA LYS A 73 14.96 -4.63 14.29
C LYS A 73 14.79 -4.31 12.80
N ILE A 74 15.68 -3.49 12.22
CA ILE A 74 15.64 -3.15 10.78
C ILE A 74 15.74 -4.41 9.93
N ARG A 75 16.71 -5.29 10.25
CA ARG A 75 16.91 -6.55 9.53
C ARG A 75 15.71 -7.47 9.64
N PHE A 76 15.11 -7.57 10.83
CA PHE A 76 13.91 -8.38 11.05
C PHE A 76 12.73 -7.93 10.18
N TYR A 77 12.40 -6.63 10.19
CA TYR A 77 11.28 -6.12 9.37
C TYR A 77 11.54 -6.24 7.88
N PHE A 78 12.77 -5.98 7.45
CA PHE A 78 13.17 -6.18 6.06
C PHE A 78 13.02 -7.63 5.63
N GLN A 79 13.55 -8.58 6.41
CA GLN A 79 13.45 -10.01 6.10
C GLN A 79 12.00 -10.48 6.10
N ARG A 80 11.16 -9.97 7.01
CA ARG A 80 9.73 -10.28 7.04
C ARG A 80 9.02 -9.82 5.77
N GLU A 81 9.15 -8.53 5.41
CA GLU A 81 8.54 -7.96 4.21
C GLU A 81 9.06 -8.67 2.94
N MET A 82 10.37 -8.90 2.85
CA MET A 82 10.98 -9.63 1.75
C MET A 82 10.41 -11.05 1.62
N SER A 83 10.28 -11.78 2.72
CA SER A 83 9.80 -13.18 2.70
C SER A 83 8.33 -13.26 2.27
N ILE A 84 7.48 -12.38 2.81
CA ILE A 84 6.08 -12.28 2.39
C ILE A 84 5.99 -11.94 0.91
N TRP A 85 6.70 -10.90 0.48
CA TRP A 85 6.61 -10.41 -0.89
C TRP A 85 7.16 -11.40 -1.91
N LYS A 86 8.22 -12.14 -1.55
CA LYS A 86 8.75 -13.25 -2.34
C LYS A 86 7.74 -14.39 -2.46
N ALA A 87 7.09 -14.79 -1.36
CA ALA A 87 6.11 -15.88 -1.37
C ALA A 87 4.91 -15.58 -2.30
N LEU A 88 4.56 -14.31 -2.48
CA LEU A 88 3.54 -13.88 -3.45
C LEU A 88 3.94 -14.15 -4.92
N GLN A 89 5.19 -14.49 -5.19
CA GLN A 89 5.70 -14.82 -6.53
C GLN A 89 5.87 -16.32 -6.79
N ASP A 90 5.76 -17.18 -5.76
CA ASP A 90 6.06 -18.62 -5.88
C ASP A 90 5.20 -19.34 -6.93
N ASP A 91 3.97 -18.85 -7.15
CA ASP A 91 3.01 -19.37 -8.13
C ASP A 91 2.96 -18.53 -9.44
N GLY A 92 4.06 -17.85 -9.79
CA GLY A 92 4.16 -17.02 -11.00
C GLY A 92 3.68 -15.57 -10.83
N GLY A 93 3.38 -15.15 -9.60
CA GLY A 93 2.93 -13.81 -9.27
C GLY A 93 1.47 -13.54 -9.63
N HIS A 94 1.08 -12.27 -9.59
CA HIS A 94 -0.27 -11.83 -9.93
C HIS A 94 -0.25 -10.47 -10.65
N PRO A 95 -1.04 -10.26 -11.71
CA PRO A 95 -1.02 -9.00 -12.48
C PRO A 95 -1.38 -7.76 -11.65
N HIS A 96 -2.14 -7.93 -10.56
CA HIS A 96 -2.56 -6.83 -9.67
C HIS A 96 -1.80 -6.79 -8.34
N ILE A 97 -0.67 -7.50 -8.25
CA ILE A 97 0.30 -7.39 -7.16
C ILE A 97 1.62 -6.97 -7.78
N THR A 98 2.30 -5.99 -7.19
CA THR A 98 3.63 -5.58 -7.64
C THR A 98 4.60 -6.73 -7.38
N PRO A 99 5.43 -7.17 -8.33
CA PRO A 99 6.42 -8.21 -8.06
C PRO A 99 7.63 -7.65 -7.33
N LEU A 100 8.21 -8.48 -6.45
CA LEU A 100 9.56 -8.28 -5.93
C LEU A 100 10.56 -8.88 -6.93
N ILE A 101 11.38 -8.04 -7.56
CA ILE A 101 12.37 -8.50 -8.55
C ILE A 101 13.76 -8.69 -7.95
N GLY A 102 14.02 -8.12 -6.78
CA GLY A 102 15.31 -8.26 -6.09
C GLY A 102 15.34 -7.54 -4.76
N PHE A 103 16.49 -7.60 -4.08
CA PHE A 103 16.72 -6.91 -2.83
C PHE A 103 18.21 -6.56 -2.69
N VAL A 104 18.52 -5.68 -1.74
CA VAL A 104 19.89 -5.30 -1.36
C VAL A 104 20.12 -5.82 0.05
N ASP A 105 21.02 -6.79 0.21
CA ASP A 105 21.35 -7.38 1.52
C ASP A 105 22.07 -6.33 2.40
N PRO A 106 21.65 -6.16 3.66
CA PRO A 106 22.30 -5.26 4.60
C PRO A 106 23.76 -5.61 4.98
N GLN A 107 24.28 -6.78 4.57
CA GLN A 107 25.63 -7.24 4.91
C GLN A 107 26.75 -6.65 4.06
N GLU A 108 26.44 -6.02 2.92
CA GLU A 108 27.46 -5.31 2.14
C GLU A 108 27.68 -3.91 2.74
N ASN A 109 28.77 -3.74 3.48
CA ASN A 109 29.42 -2.44 3.72
C ASN A 109 28.55 -1.31 4.32
N ASN A 110 27.78 -1.59 5.37
CA ASN A 110 26.88 -0.62 6.04
C ASN A 110 25.74 -0.09 5.15
N ILE A 111 25.44 -0.70 4.01
CA ILE A 111 24.30 -0.30 3.18
C ILE A 111 23.01 -0.75 3.85
N PHE A 112 22.11 0.22 4.09
CA PHE A 112 20.79 -0.06 4.63
C PHE A 112 19.98 -0.90 3.62
N PRO A 113 19.19 -1.88 4.11
CA PRO A 113 18.55 -2.87 3.27
C PRO A 113 17.50 -2.23 2.33
N GLY A 114 17.37 -2.80 1.13
CA GLY A 114 16.48 -2.28 0.09
C GLY A 114 15.71 -3.37 -0.62
N LEU A 115 14.47 -3.07 -1.03
CA LEU A 115 13.63 -3.96 -1.83
C LEU A 115 13.49 -3.38 -3.24
N VAL A 116 13.61 -4.23 -4.26
CA VAL A 116 13.58 -3.81 -5.66
C VAL A 116 12.32 -4.34 -6.32
N SER A 117 11.56 -3.45 -6.96
CA SER A 117 10.38 -3.76 -7.78
C SER A 117 10.44 -3.02 -9.12
N PRO A 118 9.54 -3.31 -10.08
CA PRO A 118 9.44 -2.50 -11.29
C PRO A 118 9.06 -1.04 -10.95
N TRP A 119 9.62 -0.09 -11.69
CA TRP A 119 9.17 1.30 -11.61
C TRP A 119 7.91 1.51 -12.45
N TYR A 120 6.91 2.16 -11.87
CA TYR A 120 5.69 2.53 -12.57
C TYR A 120 5.60 4.05 -12.73
N ASP A 121 5.67 4.54 -13.97
CA ASP A 121 5.77 5.98 -14.27
C ASP A 121 4.52 6.80 -13.87
N HIS A 122 3.36 6.16 -13.75
CA HIS A 122 2.16 6.82 -13.23
C HIS A 122 2.18 6.97 -11.69
N GLY A 123 3.07 6.26 -10.99
CA GLY A 123 3.21 6.32 -9.55
C GLY A 123 2.00 5.73 -8.80
N SER A 124 1.77 6.22 -7.58
CA SER A 124 0.59 5.85 -6.79
C SER A 124 -0.71 6.36 -7.42
N VAL A 125 -1.84 5.74 -7.11
CA VAL A 125 -3.14 6.17 -7.63
C VAL A 125 -3.47 7.60 -7.21
N ARG A 126 -2.99 8.07 -6.04
CA ARG A 126 -3.10 9.49 -5.67
C ARG A 126 -2.43 10.40 -6.69
N ASN A 127 -1.19 10.10 -7.05
CA ASN A 127 -0.44 10.87 -8.05
C ASN A 127 -1.10 10.79 -9.41
N TYR A 128 -1.58 9.60 -9.79
CA TYR A 128 -2.28 9.38 -11.04
C TYR A 128 -3.58 10.19 -11.12
N MET A 129 -4.45 10.12 -10.11
CA MET A 129 -5.74 10.82 -10.07
C MET A 129 -5.60 12.33 -10.05
N ASN A 130 -4.53 12.85 -9.42
CA ASN A 130 -4.19 14.27 -9.46
C ASN A 130 -3.83 14.74 -10.87
N LYS A 131 -3.07 13.93 -11.64
CA LYS A 131 -2.75 14.24 -13.05
C LYS A 131 -3.97 14.13 -13.97
N ARG A 132 -4.99 13.38 -13.57
CA ARG A 132 -6.23 13.16 -14.34
C ARG A 132 -7.35 14.16 -14.03
N ARG A 133 -7.09 15.25 -13.27
CA ARG A 133 -8.12 16.24 -12.88
C ARG A 133 -8.84 16.93 -14.03
N GLN A 134 -8.22 17.01 -15.21
CA GLN A 134 -8.82 17.64 -16.40
C GLN A 134 -9.59 16.64 -17.28
N ALA A 135 -9.59 15.34 -16.93
CA ALA A 135 -10.36 14.35 -17.66
C ALA A 135 -11.86 14.50 -17.37
N ASP A 136 -12.68 14.01 -18.30
CA ASP A 136 -14.13 13.91 -18.12
C ASP A 136 -14.49 13.10 -16.86
N ASP A 137 -15.45 13.59 -16.08
CA ASP A 137 -15.83 13.01 -14.79
C ASP A 137 -16.31 11.57 -14.90
N ARG A 138 -17.03 11.23 -15.98
CA ARG A 138 -17.50 9.85 -16.21
C ARG A 138 -16.32 8.94 -16.50
N VAL A 139 -15.41 9.35 -17.40
CA VAL A 139 -14.19 8.57 -17.70
C VAL A 139 -13.37 8.31 -16.43
N ARG A 140 -13.23 9.35 -15.61
CA ARG A 140 -12.45 9.30 -14.39
C ARG A 140 -13.10 8.43 -13.32
N THR A 141 -14.43 8.45 -13.23
CA THR A 141 -15.20 7.55 -12.36
C THR A 141 -14.99 6.09 -12.77
N LEU A 142 -15.06 5.79 -14.06
CA LEU A 142 -14.78 4.43 -14.57
C LEU A 142 -13.35 3.99 -14.28
N GLU A 143 -12.35 4.86 -14.41
CA GLU A 143 -10.96 4.56 -14.03
C GLU A 143 -10.83 4.25 -12.53
N LYS A 144 -11.51 5.01 -11.65
CA LYS A 144 -11.52 4.74 -10.20
C LYS A 144 -12.13 3.37 -9.88
N LEU A 145 -13.25 3.01 -10.52
CA LEU A 145 -13.90 1.72 -10.32
C LEU A 145 -13.05 0.56 -10.84
N LYS A 146 -12.43 0.71 -12.02
CA LYS A 146 -11.46 -0.27 -12.55
C LYS A 146 -10.32 -0.50 -11.58
N ILE A 147 -9.76 0.57 -11.00
CA ILE A 147 -8.66 0.46 -10.03
C ILE A 147 -9.08 -0.31 -8.78
N LEU A 148 -10.30 -0.09 -8.27
CA LEU A 148 -10.84 -0.86 -7.15
C LEU A 148 -11.01 -2.34 -7.51
N ILE A 149 -11.52 -2.65 -8.71
CA ILE A 149 -11.64 -4.03 -9.21
C ILE A 149 -10.27 -4.70 -9.30
N ASP A 150 -9.27 -4.03 -9.86
CA ASP A 150 -7.88 -4.50 -9.94
C ASP A 150 -7.32 -4.80 -8.54
N VAL A 151 -7.55 -3.91 -7.56
CA VAL A 151 -7.17 -4.12 -6.15
C VAL A 151 -7.84 -5.36 -5.55
N LEU A 152 -9.15 -5.51 -5.77
CA LEU A 152 -9.91 -6.66 -5.27
C LEU A 152 -9.39 -7.97 -5.88
N ARG A 153 -9.10 -7.99 -7.18
CA ARG A 153 -8.44 -9.15 -7.84
C ARG A 153 -7.09 -9.46 -7.20
N GLY A 154 -6.32 -8.44 -6.80
CA GLY A 154 -5.08 -8.62 -6.04
C GLY A 154 -5.30 -9.28 -4.68
N LEU A 155 -6.32 -8.86 -3.93
CA LEU A 155 -6.66 -9.43 -2.62
C LEU A 155 -7.24 -10.86 -2.71
N GLU A 156 -7.97 -11.17 -3.78
CA GLU A 156 -8.47 -12.52 -4.08
C GLU A 156 -7.38 -13.52 -4.45
N ASN A 157 -6.15 -13.05 -4.70
CA ASN A 157 -5.05 -13.95 -5.00
C ASN A 157 -4.96 -15.02 -3.89
N PRO A 158 -4.86 -16.31 -4.25
CA PRO A 158 -4.83 -17.38 -3.26
C PRO A 158 -3.71 -17.23 -2.24
N ALA A 159 -2.57 -16.64 -2.61
CA ALA A 159 -1.45 -16.37 -1.71
C ALA A 159 -1.67 -15.16 -0.77
N VAL A 160 -2.76 -14.42 -0.93
CA VAL A 160 -3.17 -13.32 -0.05
C VAL A 160 -4.22 -13.83 0.93
N HIS A 161 -5.52 -13.60 0.70
CA HIS A 161 -6.55 -13.91 1.70
C HIS A 161 -6.75 -15.41 1.94
N SER A 162 -6.68 -16.26 0.91
CA SER A 162 -6.92 -17.71 1.07
C SER A 162 -5.80 -18.45 1.82
N LYS A 163 -4.56 -17.98 1.75
CA LYS A 163 -3.42 -18.46 2.55
C LYS A 163 -3.29 -17.71 3.89
N GLY A 164 -4.26 -16.85 4.24
CA GLY A 164 -4.29 -16.17 5.53
C GLY A 164 -3.39 -14.94 5.66
N LEU A 165 -2.88 -14.40 4.53
CA LEU A 165 -2.14 -13.15 4.52
C LEU A 165 -3.10 -11.96 4.41
N VAL A 166 -3.12 -11.10 5.44
CA VAL A 166 -3.87 -9.84 5.45
C VAL A 166 -2.94 -8.68 5.13
N HIS A 167 -3.32 -7.78 4.20
CA HIS A 167 -2.47 -6.69 3.72
C HIS A 167 -2.27 -5.60 4.79
N ARG A 168 -3.35 -5.15 5.43
CA ARG A 168 -3.44 -4.23 6.59
C ARG A 168 -3.08 -2.76 6.33
N ASP A 169 -2.74 -2.40 5.09
CA ASP A 169 -2.46 -1.02 4.71
C ASP A 169 -2.95 -0.70 3.28
N VAL A 170 -4.17 -1.15 2.93
CA VAL A 170 -4.76 -0.84 1.62
C VAL A 170 -5.22 0.62 1.60
N LYS A 171 -4.59 1.44 0.75
CA LYS A 171 -4.86 2.87 0.58
C LYS A 171 -4.30 3.38 -0.75
N GLY A 172 -4.68 4.58 -1.17
CA GLY A 172 -4.22 5.17 -2.43
C GLY A 172 -2.70 5.33 -2.58
N ASP A 173 -1.93 5.40 -1.50
CA ASP A 173 -0.45 5.43 -1.57
C ASP A 173 0.16 4.07 -1.91
N ASN A 174 -0.52 2.98 -1.57
CA ASN A 174 -0.07 1.60 -1.73
C ASN A 174 -0.69 0.90 -2.95
N ILE A 175 -1.26 1.68 -3.87
CA ILE A 175 -1.78 1.21 -5.15
C ILE A 175 -1.02 1.92 -6.25
N LEU A 176 -0.18 1.19 -6.99
CA LEU A 176 0.60 1.72 -8.11
C LEU A 176 -0.14 1.52 -9.43
N ILE A 177 0.02 2.45 -10.37
CA ILE A 177 -0.61 2.39 -11.68
C ILE A 177 0.46 2.10 -12.74
N ASP A 178 0.31 0.99 -13.47
CA ASP A 178 1.24 0.64 -14.54
C ASP A 178 0.96 1.39 -15.85
N SER A 179 1.85 1.26 -16.84
CA SER A 179 1.75 1.95 -18.14
C SER A 179 0.49 1.59 -18.94
N ARG A 180 -0.16 0.46 -18.62
CA ARG A 180 -1.44 0.03 -19.18
C ARG A 180 -2.63 0.50 -18.35
N LYS A 181 -2.39 1.36 -17.34
CA LYS A 181 -3.38 1.85 -16.38
C LYS A 181 -4.03 0.74 -15.56
N ASN A 182 -3.32 -0.35 -15.30
CA ASN A 182 -3.74 -1.36 -14.34
C ASN A 182 -3.24 -0.99 -12.95
N ALA A 183 -4.07 -1.22 -11.95
CA ALA A 183 -3.66 -1.04 -10.56
C ALA A 183 -2.97 -2.29 -10.02
N ARG A 184 -1.97 -2.04 -9.16
CA ARG A 184 -1.16 -3.06 -8.51
C ARG A 184 -0.98 -2.71 -7.04
N LEU A 185 -1.33 -3.64 -6.17
CA LEU A 185 -1.04 -3.52 -4.74
C LEU A 185 0.48 -3.61 -4.50
N THR A 186 0.95 -2.84 -3.52
CA THR A 186 2.35 -2.81 -3.09
C THR A 186 2.42 -2.57 -1.58
N ASP A 187 3.63 -2.63 -1.02
CA ASP A 187 3.92 -2.34 0.39
C ASP A 187 3.31 -3.34 1.39
N PHE A 188 3.82 -4.58 1.33
CA PHE A 188 3.47 -5.66 2.26
C PHE A 188 4.20 -5.55 3.61
N GLY A 189 4.79 -4.39 3.94
CA GLY A 189 5.55 -4.21 5.18
C GLY A 189 4.72 -4.33 6.45
N ASN A 190 3.43 -3.98 6.36
CA ASN A 190 2.45 -4.08 7.45
C ASN A 190 1.64 -5.39 7.43
N SER A 191 1.82 -6.21 6.39
CA SER A 191 1.05 -7.43 6.21
C SER A 191 1.39 -8.48 7.24
N LYS A 192 0.42 -9.35 7.50
CA LYS A 192 0.50 -10.36 8.55
C LYS A 192 -0.11 -11.66 8.05
N ASP A 193 0.69 -12.71 8.10
CA ASP A 193 0.22 -14.09 8.00
C ASP A 193 -0.39 -14.49 9.35
N ILE A 194 -1.67 -14.86 9.34
CA ILE A 194 -2.45 -15.29 10.52
C ILE A 194 -1.97 -16.64 11.07
N HIS A 195 -1.31 -17.45 10.26
CA HIS A 195 -0.78 -18.74 10.67
C HIS A 195 0.63 -18.64 11.30
N ALA A 196 1.27 -17.47 11.20
CA ALA A 196 2.57 -17.23 11.82
C ALA A 196 2.40 -16.79 13.29
N ASP A 197 3.11 -17.43 14.22
CA ASP A 197 3.08 -17.13 15.68
C ASP A 197 3.77 -15.81 16.09
N ASN A 198 4.08 -14.93 15.13
CA ASN A 198 4.80 -13.70 15.39
C ASN A 198 3.83 -12.55 15.70
N LYS A 199 3.85 -12.01 16.92
CA LYS A 199 3.12 -10.76 17.22
C LYS A 199 3.58 -9.64 16.28
N ILE A 200 2.64 -8.77 15.93
CA ILE A 200 2.95 -7.58 15.13
C ILE A 200 3.72 -6.63 16.02
N ILE A 201 5.04 -6.61 15.86
CA ILE A 201 5.87 -5.56 16.45
C ILE A 201 5.43 -4.28 15.73
N SER A 202 4.83 -3.36 16.49
CA SER A 202 4.26 -2.11 15.98
C SER A 202 5.32 -1.34 15.19
N SER A 203 5.08 -1.10 13.90
CA SER A 203 5.64 0.08 13.26
C SER A 203 4.81 1.25 13.76
N THR A 204 5.46 2.23 14.38
CA THR A 204 4.91 3.40 15.09
C THR A 204 3.96 4.32 14.30
N GLN A 205 3.53 3.94 13.09
CA GLN A 205 2.59 4.70 12.26
C GLN A 205 1.53 3.76 11.68
N ARG A 206 0.42 3.59 12.42
CA ARG A 206 -0.81 3.02 11.86
C ARG A 206 -1.43 4.04 10.90
N SER A 207 -1.91 3.60 9.74
CA SER A 207 -2.70 4.41 8.83
C SER A 207 -4.13 4.53 9.40
N TYR A 208 -4.31 5.28 10.49
CA TYR A 208 -5.55 5.33 11.25
C TYR A 208 -6.79 5.59 10.38
N ASP A 209 -6.65 6.37 9.30
CA ASP A 209 -7.74 6.70 8.40
C ASP A 209 -8.31 5.52 7.57
N TRP A 210 -7.52 4.46 7.37
CA TRP A 210 -7.95 3.23 6.68
C TRP A 210 -8.03 2.04 7.63
N THR A 211 -7.75 2.25 8.92
CA THR A 211 -7.68 1.18 9.92
C THR A 211 -9.08 0.93 10.46
N PRO A 212 -9.51 -0.35 10.52
CA PRO A 212 -10.84 -0.67 11.01
C PRO A 212 -10.96 -0.43 12.52
N PRO A 213 -12.15 -0.10 13.05
CA PRO A 213 -12.35 0.31 14.45
C PRO A 213 -11.89 -0.75 15.44
N GLU A 214 -12.09 -2.03 15.14
CA GLU A 214 -11.69 -3.14 16.01
C GLU A 214 -10.17 -3.16 16.26
N TYR A 215 -9.35 -2.73 15.29
CA TYR A 215 -7.88 -2.66 15.47
C TYR A 215 -7.43 -1.48 16.32
N ILE A 216 -8.30 -0.49 16.50
CA ILE A 216 -8.01 0.68 17.33
C ILE A 216 -8.52 0.44 18.76
N GLN A 217 -9.64 -0.26 18.89
CA GLN A 217 -10.31 -0.55 20.16
C GLN A 217 -9.75 -1.79 20.87
N ASP A 218 -9.24 -2.76 20.12
CA ASP A 218 -8.78 -4.04 20.63
C ASP A 218 -7.41 -4.44 20.04
N GLU A 219 -6.41 -4.51 20.92
CA GLU A 219 -5.05 -4.88 20.54
C GLU A 219 -4.94 -6.37 20.19
N GLU A 220 -5.83 -7.22 20.73
CA GLU A 220 -5.90 -8.64 20.35
C GLU A 220 -6.40 -8.79 18.92
N ALA A 221 -7.46 -8.06 18.54
CA ALA A 221 -7.94 -8.00 17.15
C ALA A 221 -6.86 -7.46 16.20
N TYR A 222 -6.11 -6.43 16.61
CA TYR A 222 -4.98 -5.89 15.83
C TYR A 222 -3.90 -6.95 15.55
N HIS A 223 -3.61 -7.81 16.53
CA HIS A 223 -2.60 -8.87 16.43
C HIS A 223 -3.08 -10.15 15.73
N ASN A 224 -4.39 -10.38 15.69
CA ASN A 224 -5.05 -11.50 15.02
C ASN A 224 -5.93 -10.99 13.87
N PRO A 225 -5.33 -10.44 12.81
CA PRO A 225 -6.08 -9.79 11.75
C PRO A 225 -6.90 -10.78 10.91
N GLU A 226 -8.03 -10.34 10.37
CA GLU A 226 -8.84 -11.11 9.41
C GLU A 226 -8.87 -10.43 8.04
N PRO A 227 -9.11 -11.17 6.93
CA PRO A 227 -9.31 -10.59 5.60
C PRO A 227 -10.37 -9.48 5.52
N SER A 228 -11.38 -9.53 6.39
CA SER A 228 -12.43 -8.51 6.53
C SER A 228 -11.90 -7.12 6.91
N ALA A 229 -10.69 -7.02 7.48
CA ALA A 229 -10.03 -5.74 7.73
C ALA A 229 -9.57 -5.05 6.44
N ASP A 230 -9.07 -5.80 5.46
CA ASP A 230 -8.72 -5.22 4.16
C ASP A 230 -9.97 -4.75 3.41
N VAL A 231 -11.13 -5.39 3.61
CA VAL A 231 -12.41 -4.93 3.05
C VAL A 231 -12.77 -3.55 3.59
N TRP A 232 -12.59 -3.31 4.89
CA TRP A 232 -12.78 -1.98 5.47
C TRP A 232 -11.85 -0.96 4.82
N SER A 233 -10.56 -1.27 4.73
CA SER A 233 -9.57 -0.40 4.10
C SER A 233 -9.89 -0.12 2.62
N VAL A 234 -10.42 -1.09 1.88
CA VAL A 234 -10.95 -0.90 0.51
C VAL A 234 -12.15 0.05 0.52
N GLY A 235 -13.07 -0.06 1.48
CA GLY A 235 -14.18 0.88 1.65
C GLY A 235 -13.70 2.33 1.86
N CYS A 236 -12.71 2.53 2.73
CA CYS A 236 -12.05 3.82 2.92
C CYS A 236 -11.36 4.30 1.62
N THR A 237 -10.65 3.41 0.93
CA THR A 237 -9.99 3.71 -0.36
C THR A 237 -11.00 4.07 -1.45
N TYR A 238 -12.21 3.48 -1.42
CA TYR A 238 -13.27 3.82 -2.36
C TYR A 238 -13.75 5.27 -2.14
N VAL A 239 -13.98 5.66 -0.89
CA VAL A 239 -14.28 7.05 -0.53
C VAL A 239 -13.15 7.98 -0.96
N GLU A 240 -11.90 7.60 -0.65
CA GLU A 240 -10.69 8.34 -1.02
C GLU A 240 -10.63 8.61 -2.52
N LEU A 241 -10.91 7.60 -3.36
CA LEU A 241 -10.87 7.74 -4.81
C LEU A 241 -12.01 8.59 -5.33
N LEU A 242 -13.24 8.40 -4.86
CA LEU A 242 -14.39 9.19 -5.36
C LEU A 242 -14.24 10.67 -5.02
N ARG A 243 -13.68 10.98 -3.84
CA ARG A 243 -13.55 12.34 -3.31
C ARG A 243 -12.20 13.00 -3.55
N GLU A 244 -11.17 12.20 -3.85
CA GLU A 244 -9.77 12.61 -4.00
C GLU A 244 -9.21 13.33 -2.78
N MET A 245 -9.60 12.86 -1.60
CA MET A 245 -9.13 13.36 -0.31
C MET A 245 -8.98 12.18 0.65
N ASP A 246 -8.20 12.34 1.72
CA ASP A 246 -8.07 11.34 2.77
C ASP A 246 -9.46 11.02 3.38
N PRO A 247 -9.83 9.74 3.53
CA PRO A 247 -11.17 9.33 3.93
C PRO A 247 -11.53 9.78 5.36
N CYS A 248 -10.53 9.92 6.23
CA CYS A 248 -10.69 10.38 7.62
C CYS A 248 -10.01 11.72 7.90
N SER A 249 -9.78 12.53 6.86
CA SER A 249 -9.55 13.97 7.07
C SER A 249 -10.58 14.50 8.08
N PRO A 250 -10.24 15.44 8.98
CA PRO A 250 -11.20 16.05 9.91
C PRO A 250 -12.45 16.62 9.22
N VAL A 251 -12.36 16.87 7.91
CA VAL A 251 -13.45 17.31 7.03
C VAL A 251 -14.37 16.15 6.60
N MET A 252 -13.88 14.90 6.58
CA MET A 252 -14.52 13.71 6.00
C MET A 252 -15.07 12.74 7.04
N TRP A 253 -14.23 12.17 7.91
CA TRP A 253 -14.64 11.14 8.90
C TRP A 253 -13.70 11.12 10.12
N PRO A 254 -13.99 11.92 11.17
CA PRO A 254 -13.13 12.00 12.34
C PRO A 254 -12.92 10.63 13.02
N PRO A 255 -11.70 10.30 13.47
CA PRO A 255 -11.40 9.06 14.18
C PRO A 255 -12.32 8.80 15.40
N GLU A 256 -12.78 9.85 16.07
CA GLU A 256 -13.69 9.74 17.22
C GLU A 256 -15.06 9.17 16.82
N LEU A 257 -15.53 9.42 15.59
CA LEU A 257 -16.78 8.84 15.10
C LEU A 257 -16.62 7.37 14.74
N ILE A 258 -15.48 7.00 14.15
CA ILE A 258 -15.12 5.59 13.88
C ILE A 258 -15.12 4.81 15.20
N LEU A 259 -14.43 5.34 16.21
CA LEU A 259 -14.36 4.78 17.55
C LEU A 259 -15.71 4.74 18.27
N ALA A 260 -16.62 5.66 17.95
CA ALA A 260 -17.97 5.66 18.49
C ALA A 260 -18.93 4.70 17.74
N GLY A 261 -18.43 3.92 16.76
CA GLY A 261 -19.27 3.06 15.93
C GLY A 261 -20.23 3.86 15.05
N LYS A 262 -19.86 5.08 14.66
CA LYS A 262 -20.69 5.95 13.83
C LYS A 262 -20.08 6.07 12.45
N LEU A 263 -20.76 5.46 11.49
CA LEU A 263 -20.49 5.71 10.08
C LEU A 263 -20.80 7.17 9.74
N PRO A 264 -20.03 7.78 8.83
CA PRO A 264 -20.31 9.13 8.38
C PRO A 264 -21.63 9.10 7.61
N ALA A 265 -22.50 10.07 7.87
CA ALA A 265 -23.74 10.19 7.10
C ALA A 265 -23.41 10.51 5.64
N GLN A 266 -24.19 9.98 4.69
CA GLN A 266 -24.01 10.29 3.25
C GLN A 266 -23.99 11.81 3.01
N SER A 267 -24.79 12.56 3.79
CA SER A 267 -24.88 14.01 3.71
C SER A 267 -23.59 14.74 4.02
N ARG A 268 -22.61 14.10 4.68
CA ARG A 268 -21.26 14.66 4.86
C ARG A 268 -20.46 14.70 3.55
N TYR A 269 -20.92 13.98 2.55
CA TYR A 269 -20.37 13.98 1.19
C TYR A 269 -21.23 14.78 0.22
N GLU A 270 -22.19 15.58 0.70
CA GLU A 270 -22.88 16.59 -0.10
C GLU A 270 -21.94 17.80 -0.33
N GLY A 271 -21.91 18.35 -1.55
CA GLY A 271 -21.02 19.45 -1.94
C GLY A 271 -20.49 19.29 -3.37
N ASP A 272 -19.37 19.95 -3.68
CA ASP A 272 -18.69 19.77 -4.97
C ASP A 272 -18.23 18.30 -5.10
N ASN A 273 -18.75 17.57 -6.09
CA ASN A 273 -18.51 16.15 -6.39
C ASN A 273 -19.08 15.11 -5.37
N PRO A 274 -20.41 15.04 -5.18
CA PRO A 274 -21.02 14.15 -4.19
C PRO A 274 -20.86 12.67 -4.55
N ILE A 275 -20.76 11.81 -3.53
CA ILE A 275 -20.77 10.35 -3.76
C ILE A 275 -22.19 9.93 -4.19
N PRO A 276 -22.38 9.36 -5.39
CA PRO A 276 -23.70 8.92 -5.81
C PRO A 276 -24.25 7.82 -4.89
N HIS A 277 -25.57 7.84 -4.70
CA HIS A 277 -26.24 6.98 -3.72
C HIS A 277 -25.98 5.48 -3.91
N GLU A 278 -25.89 5.01 -5.16
CA GLU A 278 -25.60 3.61 -5.46
C GLU A 278 -24.18 3.22 -5.04
N HIS A 279 -23.17 4.07 -5.25
CA HIS A 279 -21.82 3.83 -4.74
C HIS A 279 -21.77 3.86 -3.22
N TRP A 280 -22.51 4.78 -2.58
CA TRP A 280 -22.57 4.85 -1.12
C TRP A 280 -23.19 3.59 -0.50
N LYS A 281 -24.22 3.00 -1.11
CA LYS A 281 -24.78 1.71 -0.67
C LYS A 281 -23.71 0.62 -0.60
N ILE A 282 -22.86 0.53 -1.63
CA ILE A 282 -21.77 -0.45 -1.71
C ILE A 282 -20.73 -0.16 -0.62
N ILE A 283 -20.27 1.08 -0.51
CA ILE A 283 -19.28 1.51 0.49
C ILE A 283 -19.72 1.11 1.91
N LYS A 284 -21.00 1.31 2.26
CA LYS A 284 -21.52 0.91 3.58
C LYS A 284 -21.38 -0.58 3.88
N THR A 285 -21.46 -1.45 2.86
CA THR A 285 -21.25 -2.89 3.06
C THR A 285 -19.80 -3.23 3.39
N CYS A 286 -18.84 -2.39 2.99
CA CYS A 286 -17.44 -2.52 3.40
C CYS A 286 -17.20 -2.01 4.81
N LEU A 287 -17.94 -0.95 5.20
CA LEU A 287 -17.77 -0.25 6.47
C LEU A 287 -18.67 -0.80 7.59
N MET A 288 -19.11 -2.07 7.52
CA MET A 288 -19.85 -2.68 8.62
C MET A 288 -18.96 -2.77 9.87
N LEU A 289 -19.48 -2.36 11.03
CA LEU A 289 -18.72 -2.36 12.29
C LEU A 289 -18.40 -3.78 12.75
N ASN A 290 -19.35 -4.69 12.59
CA ASN A 290 -19.12 -6.11 12.77
C ASN A 290 -18.32 -6.64 11.56
N PRO A 291 -17.07 -7.10 11.73
CA PRO A 291 -16.23 -7.55 10.61
C PRO A 291 -16.86 -8.72 9.84
N ALA A 292 -17.64 -9.57 10.51
CA ALA A 292 -18.32 -10.72 9.91
C ALA A 292 -19.50 -10.32 8.98
N GLU A 293 -20.01 -9.10 9.10
CA GLU A 293 -21.09 -8.58 8.25
C GLU A 293 -20.57 -7.82 7.03
N ARG A 294 -19.25 -7.62 6.92
CA ARG A 294 -18.65 -6.95 5.76
C ARG A 294 -18.80 -7.82 4.52
N ILE A 295 -19.08 -7.17 3.39
CA ILE A 295 -19.10 -7.84 2.08
C ILE A 295 -17.77 -8.56 1.83
N SER A 296 -17.79 -9.74 1.23
CA SER A 296 -16.54 -10.41 0.85
C SER A 296 -15.86 -9.70 -0.32
N VAL A 297 -14.54 -9.86 -0.44
CA VAL A 297 -13.77 -9.29 -1.57
C VAL A 297 -14.37 -9.68 -2.92
N THR A 298 -14.74 -10.95 -3.09
CA THR A 298 -15.36 -11.47 -4.32
C THR A 298 -16.71 -10.84 -4.59
N MET A 299 -17.60 -10.80 -3.59
CA MET A 299 -18.92 -10.17 -3.78
C MET A 299 -18.79 -8.68 -4.09
N LEU A 300 -17.85 -7.99 -3.46
CA LEU A 300 -17.58 -6.58 -3.74
C LEU A 300 -17.04 -6.36 -5.16
N ARG A 301 -16.14 -7.23 -5.64
CA ARG A 301 -15.64 -7.17 -7.01
C ARG A 301 -16.79 -7.36 -8.01
N ASP A 302 -17.61 -8.38 -7.80
CA ASP A 302 -18.75 -8.71 -8.66
C ASP A 302 -19.78 -7.58 -8.68
N GLU A 303 -19.99 -6.93 -7.53
CA GLU A 303 -20.83 -5.74 -7.40
C GLU A 303 -20.30 -4.57 -8.25
N LEU A 304 -18.99 -4.28 -8.18
CA LEU A 304 -18.37 -3.18 -8.92
C LEU A 304 -18.33 -3.42 -10.43
N LEU A 305 -18.16 -4.67 -10.88
CA LEU A 305 -18.17 -5.04 -12.29
C LEU A 305 -19.47 -4.63 -13.01
N ARG A 306 -20.59 -4.50 -12.27
CA ARG A 306 -21.88 -4.05 -12.83
C ARG A 306 -21.88 -2.58 -13.29
N TYR A 307 -20.90 -1.79 -12.86
CA TYR A 307 -20.78 -0.36 -13.17
C TYR A 307 -19.70 -0.07 -14.22
N VAL A 308 -18.91 -1.06 -14.61
CA VAL A 308 -17.78 -0.88 -15.53
C VAL A 308 -18.02 -1.67 -16.82
N PRO A 309 -17.93 -1.02 -18.00
CA PRO A 309 -18.00 -1.70 -19.29
C PRO A 309 -17.02 -2.88 -19.42
N LEU A 310 -17.45 -3.96 -20.08
CA LEU A 310 -16.69 -5.21 -20.25
C LEU A 310 -15.28 -4.97 -20.83
N ASP A 311 -15.18 -4.07 -21.81
CA ASP A 311 -13.95 -3.73 -22.53
C ASP A 311 -12.88 -3.04 -21.67
N MET A 312 -13.21 -2.64 -20.42
CA MET A 312 -12.26 -2.00 -19.51
C MET A 312 -11.57 -2.96 -18.55
N TRP A 313 -12.01 -4.22 -18.44
CA TRP A 313 -11.51 -5.15 -17.42
C TRP A 313 -11.24 -6.58 -17.89
N GLU A 314 -11.53 -6.90 -19.16
CA GLU A 314 -10.96 -8.05 -19.90
C GLU A 314 -9.50 -7.79 -20.30
#